data_AF-A0A7S0RBE8-F1
#
_entry.id   AF-A0A7S0RBE8-F1
#
_cell.length_a   1.000
_cell.length_b   1.000
_cell.length_c   1.000
_cell.angle_alpha   90.00
_cell.angle_beta   90.00
_cell.angle_gamma   90.00
#
_symmetry.space_group_name_H-M   'P 1'
#
loop_
_entity.id
_entity.type
_entity.pdbx_description
1 polymer ?
#
loop_
_entity_poly.entity_id
_entity_poly.type
_entity_poly.pdbx_seq_one_letter_code
_entity_poly.pdbx_strand_id
1 'polypeptide(L)'
;AAAQPQPGLYQSQEIKDDLMTIAKLLATTTTTASTKFIMFPAELSPFIPAPLRTSIFVRPLYWPLLDAVMAADHKSGTVITGIPGIGKSAFAPLLMSRLAKMGCKVVYKFKSANTHVLVLMDFRNMDNVQVDMQAYSEELLQTWLASGAKSNDTWLLVDGRAPAGQHDGLVRTVVMSSPTFKNWSEYTKGSAPGRLTDELWVDVWSLPEIQECRAELHRDMTADEATARFISFGGSVRLVLADRNYTFAKLEQRVSPEHAEPLMHLRLAGLGDDISHKLVHIRADATFKYSYVQLASPEVIKMVARLTWQHQQHKVQQLMFGAASEPKLAGVIGMLFEQHGHMQMPAGLAVHMRKLMRPTEKRQAPPTTTTRHVRPKHSGVEPDHAGGNAGGNGGGDDGEVGR
;
A
#
# COMPACT_ATOMS: atom_id res chain seq x y z
N ALA A 1 -17.33 21.79 -14.26
CA ALA A 1 -18.36 21.03 -14.99
C ALA A 1 -17.67 19.87 -15.70
N ALA A 2 -17.84 18.65 -15.21
CA ALA A 2 -17.21 17.47 -15.80
C ALA A 2 -18.05 17.02 -17.00
N ALA A 3 -17.42 16.96 -18.18
CA ALA A 3 -18.06 16.43 -19.38
C ALA A 3 -18.46 14.97 -19.14
N GLN A 4 -19.74 14.65 -19.34
CA GLN A 4 -20.16 13.26 -19.47
C GLN A 4 -19.40 12.65 -20.66
N PRO A 5 -18.89 11.41 -20.55
CA PRO A 5 -18.25 10.75 -21.68
C PRO A 5 -19.25 10.67 -22.84
N GLN A 6 -18.86 11.14 -24.02
CA GLN A 6 -19.75 11.19 -25.18
C GLN A 6 -20.23 9.78 -25.54
N PRO A 7 -21.54 9.58 -25.74
CA PRO A 7 -22.11 8.31 -26.19
C PRO A 7 -21.58 8.01 -27.60
N GLY A 8 -20.55 7.17 -27.69
CA GLY A 8 -19.85 6.85 -28.94
C GLY A 8 -18.35 6.61 -28.76
N LEU A 9 -17.76 7.09 -27.67
CA LEU A 9 -16.30 6.99 -27.44
C LEU A 9 -15.77 5.55 -27.45
N TYR A 10 -16.55 4.59 -26.95
CA TYR A 10 -16.16 3.18 -26.86
C TYR A 10 -16.59 2.33 -28.06
N GLN A 11 -17.26 2.93 -29.05
CA GLN A 11 -17.84 2.24 -30.20
C GLN A 11 -17.04 2.46 -31.50
N SER A 12 -15.87 3.10 -31.42
CA SER A 12 -15.03 3.31 -32.61
C SER A 12 -14.52 1.97 -33.16
N GLN A 13 -14.33 1.91 -34.48
CA GLN A 13 -13.80 0.73 -35.14
C GLN A 13 -12.40 0.37 -34.63
N GLU A 14 -11.56 1.39 -34.38
CA GLU A 14 -10.22 1.26 -33.79
C GLU A 14 -10.24 0.46 -32.47
N ILE A 15 -11.13 0.81 -31.54
CA ILE A 15 -11.24 0.10 -30.25
C ILE A 15 -11.65 -1.36 -30.46
N LYS A 16 -12.56 -1.63 -31.41
CA LYS A 16 -12.98 -3.00 -31.73
C LYS A 16 -11.83 -3.81 -32.33
N ASP A 17 -11.03 -3.20 -33.21
CA ASP A 17 -9.88 -3.85 -33.84
C ASP A 17 -8.78 -4.16 -32.80
N ASP A 18 -8.53 -3.23 -31.87
CA ASP A 18 -7.63 -3.43 -30.74
C ASP A 18 -8.09 -4.56 -29.82
N LEU A 19 -9.38 -4.56 -29.45
CA LEU A 19 -9.97 -5.63 -28.64
C LEU A 19 -9.90 -6.98 -29.33
N MET A 20 -10.13 -7.03 -30.64
CA MET A 20 -10.03 -8.26 -31.42
C MET A 20 -8.58 -8.76 -31.47
N THR A 21 -7.61 -7.84 -31.59
CA THR A 21 -6.18 -8.16 -31.51
C THR A 21 -5.82 -8.74 -30.14
N ILE A 22 -6.27 -8.12 -29.05
CA ILE A 22 -6.08 -8.59 -27.68
C ILE A 22 -6.73 -9.96 -27.48
N ALA A 23 -7.97 -10.14 -27.93
CA ALA A 23 -8.71 -11.39 -27.76
C ALA A 23 -8.00 -12.55 -28.48
N LYS A 24 -7.55 -12.36 -29.73
CA LYS A 24 -6.74 -13.33 -30.46
C LYS A 24 -5.43 -13.65 -29.75
N LEU A 25 -4.77 -12.64 -29.19
CA LEU A 25 -3.54 -12.84 -28.43
C LEU A 25 -3.80 -13.69 -27.19
N LEU A 26 -4.83 -13.38 -26.39
CA LEU A 26 -5.17 -14.14 -25.19
C LEU A 26 -5.53 -15.60 -25.50
N ALA A 27 -6.24 -15.81 -26.61
CA ALA A 27 -6.61 -17.10 -27.15
C ALA A 27 -5.40 -17.97 -27.57
N THR A 28 -4.42 -17.36 -28.23
CA THR A 28 -3.26 -18.07 -28.82
C THR A 28 -2.05 -18.13 -27.89
N THR A 29 -1.98 -17.26 -26.88
CA THR A 29 -0.85 -17.22 -25.93
C THR A 29 -0.77 -18.53 -25.16
N THR A 30 0.34 -19.24 -25.33
CA THR A 30 0.62 -20.45 -24.56
C THR A 30 1.11 -20.09 -23.15
N THR A 31 0.16 -19.83 -22.26
CA THR A 31 0.36 -19.69 -20.81
C THR A 31 0.60 -21.07 -20.16
N THR A 32 1.79 -21.25 -19.59
CA THR A 32 2.24 -22.42 -18.82
C THR A 32 2.90 -21.94 -17.53
N ALA A 33 3.13 -22.80 -16.54
CA ALA A 33 3.77 -22.41 -15.27
C ALA A 33 5.14 -21.71 -15.44
N SER A 34 5.82 -21.90 -16.57
CA SER A 34 7.07 -21.21 -16.93
C SER A 34 6.88 -19.84 -17.60
N THR A 35 5.66 -19.46 -17.98
CA THR A 35 5.37 -18.16 -18.59
C THR A 35 5.61 -17.06 -17.56
N LYS A 36 6.61 -16.22 -17.82
CA LYS A 36 6.96 -15.07 -16.97
C LYS A 36 6.33 -13.75 -17.41
N PHE A 37 5.96 -13.64 -18.69
CA PHE A 37 5.44 -12.40 -19.27
C PHE A 37 4.32 -12.70 -20.26
N ILE A 38 3.31 -11.83 -20.31
CA ILE A 38 2.36 -11.74 -21.43
C ILE A 38 2.56 -10.37 -22.07
N MET A 39 3.03 -10.37 -23.31
CA MET A 39 3.36 -9.17 -24.06
C MET A 39 2.14 -8.70 -24.84
N PHE A 40 1.77 -7.43 -24.69
CA PHE A 40 0.73 -6.81 -25.53
C PHE A 40 1.38 -5.93 -26.60
N PRO A 41 0.70 -5.74 -27.76
CA PRO A 41 1.17 -4.81 -28.79
C PRO A 41 1.41 -3.41 -28.24
N ALA A 42 2.41 -2.74 -28.79
CA ALA A 42 2.58 -1.30 -28.57
C ALA A 42 1.42 -0.54 -29.24
N GLU A 43 1.18 0.69 -28.79
CA GLU A 43 0.27 1.65 -29.46
C GLU A 43 -1.23 1.29 -29.46
N LEU A 44 -1.67 0.41 -28.55
CA LEU A 44 -3.10 0.20 -28.32
C LEU A 44 -3.79 1.48 -27.82
N SER A 45 -5.05 1.65 -28.21
CA SER A 45 -5.88 2.79 -27.85
C SER A 45 -5.87 3.05 -26.33
N PRO A 46 -5.77 4.32 -25.89
CA PRO A 46 -5.77 4.66 -24.47
C PRO A 46 -7.07 4.29 -23.73
N PHE A 47 -8.14 3.99 -24.49
CA PHE A 47 -9.41 3.55 -23.94
C PHE A 47 -9.42 2.07 -23.54
N ILE A 48 -8.51 1.25 -24.07
CA ILE A 48 -8.33 -0.14 -23.66
C ILE A 48 -7.96 -0.20 -22.17
N PRO A 49 -8.49 -1.16 -21.40
CA PRO A 49 -8.14 -1.30 -19.98
C PRO A 49 -6.62 -1.39 -19.80
N ALA A 50 -6.07 -0.66 -18.81
CA ALA A 50 -4.64 -0.69 -18.51
C ALA A 50 -4.05 -2.12 -18.42
N PRO A 51 -4.72 -3.11 -17.78
CA PRO A 51 -4.23 -4.49 -17.74
C PRO A 51 -4.19 -5.21 -19.10
N LEU A 52 -4.94 -4.73 -20.10
CA LEU A 52 -5.02 -5.33 -21.45
C LEU A 52 -4.23 -4.54 -22.50
N ARG A 53 -3.62 -3.41 -22.13
CA ARG A 53 -2.77 -2.59 -23.02
C ARG A 53 -1.31 -2.52 -22.61
N THR A 54 -0.96 -3.04 -21.43
CA THR A 54 0.42 -3.03 -20.93
C THR A 54 0.87 -4.46 -20.67
N SER A 55 2.05 -4.82 -21.18
CA SER A 55 2.66 -6.12 -20.94
C SER A 55 2.72 -6.42 -19.45
N ILE A 56 2.42 -7.65 -19.07
CA ILE A 56 2.32 -8.05 -17.67
C ILE A 56 3.44 -9.02 -17.29
N PHE A 57 3.97 -8.85 -16.08
CA PHE A 57 4.77 -9.89 -15.41
C PHE A 57 3.82 -10.85 -14.71
N VAL A 58 3.94 -12.13 -15.06
CA VAL A 58 3.18 -13.23 -14.45
C VAL A 58 3.90 -13.63 -13.17
N ARG A 59 3.41 -13.13 -12.04
CA ARG A 59 3.98 -13.44 -10.72
C ARG A 59 3.94 -14.95 -10.49
N PRO A 60 4.95 -15.55 -9.85
CA PRO A 60 4.92 -16.98 -9.50
C PRO A 60 3.65 -17.40 -8.75
N LEU A 61 3.12 -16.54 -7.87
CA LEU A 61 1.91 -16.83 -7.11
C LEU A 61 0.62 -16.82 -7.96
N TYR A 62 0.64 -16.26 -9.17
CA TYR A 62 -0.54 -16.25 -10.03
C TYR A 62 -0.95 -17.65 -10.48
N TRP A 63 -0.02 -18.60 -10.54
CA TRP A 63 -0.34 -19.98 -10.89
C TRP A 63 -1.19 -20.68 -9.82
N PRO A 64 -0.76 -20.76 -8.55
CA PRO A 64 -1.61 -21.31 -7.50
C PRO A 64 -2.89 -20.48 -7.28
N LEU A 65 -2.87 -19.17 -7.54
CA LEU A 65 -4.06 -18.32 -7.49
C LEU A 65 -5.05 -18.68 -8.60
N LEU A 66 -4.56 -18.91 -9.82
CA LEU A 66 -5.35 -19.39 -10.94
C LEU A 66 -5.99 -20.74 -10.61
N ASP A 67 -5.22 -21.67 -10.07
CA ASP A 67 -5.74 -22.98 -9.68
C ASP A 67 -6.84 -22.86 -8.63
N ALA A 68 -6.66 -22.00 -7.61
CA ALA A 68 -7.67 -21.74 -6.59
C ALA A 68 -8.97 -21.15 -7.19
N VAL A 69 -8.86 -20.16 -8.07
CA VAL A 69 -10.01 -19.53 -8.77
C VAL A 69 -10.73 -20.55 -9.66
N MET A 70 -9.99 -21.41 -10.37
CA MET A 70 -10.58 -22.42 -11.25
C MET A 70 -11.25 -23.56 -10.47
N ALA A 71 -10.74 -23.89 -9.27
CA ALA A 71 -11.29 -24.91 -8.39
C ALA A 71 -12.53 -24.44 -7.60
N ALA A 72 -12.75 -23.12 -7.47
CA ALA A 72 -13.89 -22.56 -6.77
C ALA A 72 -15.23 -23.04 -7.36
N ASP A 73 -16.22 -23.24 -6.48
CA ASP A 73 -17.55 -23.68 -6.88
C ASP A 73 -18.18 -22.63 -7.80
N HIS A 74 -18.77 -23.07 -8.91
CA HIS A 74 -19.46 -22.20 -9.87
C HIS A 74 -20.57 -21.34 -9.25
N LYS A 75 -21.14 -21.80 -8.13
CA LYS A 75 -22.19 -21.08 -7.39
C LYS A 75 -21.64 -20.09 -6.37
N SER A 76 -20.32 -20.05 -6.20
CA SER A 76 -19.61 -19.13 -5.33
C SER A 76 -18.92 -18.04 -6.16
N GLY A 77 -18.90 -16.81 -5.64
CA GLY A 77 -18.01 -15.79 -6.14
C GLY A 77 -16.62 -15.97 -5.53
N THR A 78 -15.60 -15.45 -6.20
CA THR A 78 -14.25 -15.35 -5.65
C THR A 78 -13.88 -13.88 -5.50
N VAL A 79 -13.40 -13.48 -4.31
CA VAL A 79 -12.88 -12.14 -4.07
C VAL A 79 -11.37 -12.23 -3.92
N ILE A 80 -10.64 -11.67 -4.88
CA ILE A 80 -9.19 -11.51 -4.82
C ILE A 80 -8.90 -10.13 -4.23
N THR A 81 -8.26 -10.10 -3.07
CA THR A 81 -8.01 -8.85 -2.34
C THR A 81 -6.58 -8.72 -1.81
N GLY A 82 -6.22 -7.51 -1.39
CA GLY A 82 -4.88 -7.12 -0.99
C GLY A 82 -4.66 -5.64 -1.25
N ILE A 83 -3.52 -5.09 -0.82
CA ILE A 83 -3.27 -3.65 -0.93
C ILE A 83 -3.28 -3.15 -2.39
N PRO A 84 -3.65 -1.90 -2.67
CA PRO A 84 -3.54 -1.31 -4.00
C PRO A 84 -2.11 -1.39 -4.55
N GLY A 85 -1.97 -1.75 -5.83
CA GLY A 85 -0.68 -1.70 -6.53
C GLY A 85 0.18 -2.97 -6.50
N ILE A 86 -0.32 -4.10 -5.98
CA ILE A 86 0.39 -5.41 -5.98
C ILE A 86 0.09 -6.28 -7.22
N GLY A 87 -0.62 -5.75 -8.22
CA GLY A 87 -0.86 -6.46 -9.47
C GLY A 87 -2.15 -7.27 -9.58
N LYS A 88 -3.12 -7.17 -8.66
CA LYS A 88 -4.42 -7.88 -8.79
C LYS A 88 -5.05 -7.72 -10.18
N SER A 89 -5.13 -6.50 -10.72
CA SER A 89 -5.65 -6.25 -12.08
C SER A 89 -4.83 -6.93 -13.18
N ALA A 90 -3.51 -7.10 -12.98
CA ALA A 90 -2.62 -7.80 -13.90
C ALA A 90 -2.77 -9.33 -13.86
N PHE A 91 -3.55 -9.88 -12.93
CA PHE A 91 -3.98 -11.28 -12.97
C PHE A 91 -5.08 -11.52 -14.02
N ALA A 92 -5.90 -10.50 -14.31
CA ALA A 92 -7.04 -10.62 -15.23
C ALA A 92 -6.66 -11.16 -16.62
N PRO A 93 -5.59 -10.71 -17.29
CA PRO A 93 -5.24 -11.23 -18.61
C PRO A 93 -4.79 -12.70 -18.58
N LEU A 94 -4.12 -13.15 -17.51
CA LEU A 94 -3.78 -14.56 -17.34
C LEU A 94 -5.05 -15.42 -17.22
N LEU A 95 -5.99 -14.98 -16.39
CA LEU A 95 -7.29 -15.66 -16.23
C LEU A 95 -8.07 -15.65 -17.54
N MET A 96 -8.15 -14.52 -18.24
CA MET A 96 -8.81 -14.43 -19.55
C MET A 96 -8.18 -15.37 -20.59
N SER A 97 -6.85 -15.48 -20.63
CA SER A 97 -6.17 -16.43 -21.52
C SER A 97 -6.53 -17.88 -21.20
N ARG A 98 -6.64 -18.24 -19.91
CA ARG A 98 -7.12 -19.57 -19.49
C ARG A 98 -8.57 -19.82 -19.94
N LEU A 99 -9.44 -18.83 -19.74
CA LEU A 99 -10.85 -18.89 -20.11
C LEU A 99 -11.06 -18.94 -21.63
N ALA A 100 -10.24 -18.22 -22.41
CA ALA A 100 -10.27 -18.27 -23.87
C ALA A 100 -10.00 -19.67 -24.40
N LYS A 101 -9.01 -20.37 -23.84
CA LYS A 101 -8.68 -21.77 -24.19
C LYS A 101 -9.77 -22.76 -23.81
N MET A 102 -10.62 -22.40 -22.86
CA MET A 102 -11.79 -23.19 -22.47
C MET A 102 -13.02 -22.86 -23.33
N GLY A 103 -12.89 -21.95 -24.29
CA GLY A 103 -14.01 -21.48 -25.11
C GLY A 103 -15.05 -20.72 -24.30
N CYS A 104 -14.65 -20.03 -23.22
CA CYS A 104 -15.58 -19.31 -22.36
C CYS A 104 -15.94 -17.92 -22.91
N LYS A 105 -17.07 -17.40 -22.45
CA LYS A 105 -17.44 -15.99 -22.59
C LYS A 105 -16.97 -15.22 -21.36
N VAL A 106 -16.32 -14.08 -21.57
CA VAL A 106 -15.82 -13.21 -20.49
C VAL A 106 -16.44 -11.83 -20.60
N VAL A 107 -17.04 -11.38 -19.50
CA VAL A 107 -17.47 -9.99 -19.30
C VAL A 107 -16.53 -9.36 -18.28
N TYR A 108 -15.77 -8.36 -18.69
CA TYR A 108 -14.83 -7.65 -17.83
C TYR A 108 -15.31 -6.25 -17.50
N LYS A 109 -15.60 -6.01 -16.23
CA LYS A 109 -15.97 -4.70 -15.69
C LYS A 109 -14.75 -4.04 -15.07
N PHE A 110 -14.46 -2.82 -15.47
CA PHE A 110 -13.36 -2.03 -14.91
C PHE A 110 -13.73 -0.55 -14.83
N LYS A 111 -12.95 0.22 -14.06
CA LYS A 111 -13.10 1.67 -13.98
C LYS A 111 -12.21 2.35 -15.03
N SER A 112 -12.82 3.16 -15.89
CA SER A 112 -12.12 4.02 -16.87
C SER A 112 -12.43 5.48 -16.59
N ALA A 113 -11.41 6.28 -16.28
CA ALA A 113 -11.55 7.68 -15.86
C ALA A 113 -12.63 7.86 -14.76
N ASN A 114 -13.77 8.46 -15.12
CA ASN A 114 -14.88 8.77 -14.22
C ASN A 114 -16.09 7.83 -14.37
N THR A 115 -15.99 6.78 -15.18
CA THR A 115 -17.08 5.82 -15.41
C THR A 115 -16.62 4.37 -15.26
N HIS A 116 -17.58 3.46 -15.16
CA HIS A 116 -17.32 2.03 -15.31
C HIS A 116 -17.60 1.64 -16.75
N VAL A 117 -16.83 0.68 -17.25
CA VAL A 117 -16.92 0.18 -18.62
C VAL A 117 -16.96 -1.34 -18.56
N LEU A 118 -17.73 -1.93 -19.47
CA LEU A 118 -17.79 -3.36 -19.71
C LEU A 118 -17.06 -3.67 -21.01
N VAL A 119 -16.24 -4.72 -20.98
CA VAL A 119 -15.65 -5.34 -22.17
C VAL A 119 -16.20 -6.76 -22.27
N LEU A 120 -16.74 -7.12 -23.43
CA LEU A 120 -17.16 -8.47 -23.76
C LEU A 120 -16.10 -9.12 -24.65
N MET A 121 -15.73 -10.36 -24.33
CA MET A 121 -14.95 -11.23 -25.21
C MET A 121 -15.60 -12.62 -25.20
N ASP A 122 -16.06 -13.08 -26.36
CA ASP A 122 -16.72 -14.38 -26.51
C ASP A 122 -15.83 -15.36 -27.29
N PHE A 123 -15.20 -16.29 -26.56
CA PHE A 123 -14.27 -17.26 -27.13
C PHE A 123 -14.93 -18.59 -27.52
N ARG A 124 -16.27 -18.70 -27.45
CA ARG A 124 -17.00 -19.93 -27.80
C ARG A 124 -16.83 -20.33 -29.26
N ASN A 125 -16.61 -19.34 -30.13
CA ASN A 125 -16.22 -19.55 -31.51
C ASN A 125 -14.89 -18.84 -31.78
N MET A 126 -13.80 -19.60 -31.78
CA MET A 126 -12.44 -19.08 -31.95
C MET A 126 -12.16 -18.55 -33.36
N ASP A 127 -12.89 -19.04 -34.37
CA ASP A 127 -12.81 -18.53 -35.73
C ASP A 127 -13.56 -17.20 -35.90
N ASN A 128 -14.46 -16.87 -34.96
CA ASN A 128 -15.28 -15.67 -34.98
C ASN A 128 -15.51 -15.10 -33.57
N VAL A 129 -14.41 -14.77 -32.89
CA VAL A 129 -14.44 -14.16 -31.55
C VAL A 129 -15.24 -12.86 -31.59
N GLN A 130 -16.25 -12.74 -30.73
CA GLN A 130 -17.03 -11.51 -30.61
C GLN A 130 -16.41 -10.63 -29.52
N VAL A 131 -16.19 -9.35 -29.84
CA VAL A 131 -15.70 -8.36 -28.89
C VAL A 131 -16.61 -7.14 -28.89
N ASP A 132 -16.83 -6.57 -27.71
CA ASP A 132 -17.56 -5.30 -27.59
C ASP A 132 -17.10 -4.53 -26.35
N MET A 133 -17.29 -3.22 -26.35
CA MET A 133 -16.94 -2.35 -25.23
C MET A 133 -17.94 -1.21 -25.10
N GLN A 134 -18.52 -1.09 -23.91
CA GLN A 134 -19.60 -0.14 -23.67
C GLN A 134 -19.56 0.40 -22.24
N ALA A 135 -20.08 1.61 -22.05
CA ALA A 135 -20.27 2.16 -20.72
C ALA A 135 -21.16 1.23 -19.89
N TYR A 136 -20.83 1.06 -18.61
CA TYR A 136 -21.57 0.18 -17.72
C TYR A 136 -22.98 0.72 -17.46
N SER A 137 -23.97 -0.13 -17.66
CA SER A 137 -25.29 -0.07 -17.02
C SER A 137 -25.61 -1.45 -16.45
N GLU A 138 -26.51 -1.50 -15.46
CA GLU A 138 -26.92 -2.78 -14.88
C GLU A 138 -27.68 -3.62 -15.91
N GLU A 139 -28.53 -2.99 -16.72
CA GLU A 139 -29.29 -3.65 -17.79
C GLU A 139 -28.37 -4.28 -18.82
N LEU A 140 -27.29 -3.58 -19.21
CA LEU A 140 -26.31 -4.10 -20.15
C LEU A 140 -25.55 -5.29 -19.56
N LEU A 141 -25.11 -5.18 -18.30
CA LEU A 141 -24.47 -6.29 -17.60
C LEU A 141 -25.38 -7.52 -17.60
N GLN A 142 -26.63 -7.37 -17.16
CA GLN A 142 -27.60 -8.46 -17.13
C GLN A 142 -27.86 -9.04 -18.52
N THR A 143 -27.93 -8.21 -19.56
CA THR A 143 -28.08 -8.67 -20.95
C THR A 143 -26.88 -9.52 -21.41
N TRP A 144 -25.67 -9.06 -21.13
CA TRP A 144 -24.45 -9.78 -21.49
C TRP A 144 -24.26 -11.05 -20.67
N LEU A 145 -24.77 -11.13 -19.45
CA LEU A 145 -24.76 -12.33 -18.63
C LEU A 145 -25.88 -13.33 -19.00
N ALA A 146 -27.09 -12.85 -19.30
CA ALA A 146 -28.27 -13.67 -19.58
C ALA A 146 -28.09 -14.56 -20.81
N SER A 147 -27.33 -14.11 -21.81
CA SER A 147 -27.00 -14.87 -23.01
C SER A 147 -26.06 -16.06 -22.77
N GLY A 148 -25.66 -16.32 -21.52
CA GLY A 148 -24.88 -17.47 -21.08
C GLY A 148 -25.40 -18.16 -19.81
N ALA A 149 -26.53 -17.72 -19.24
CA ALA A 149 -27.02 -18.17 -17.93
C ALA A 149 -27.40 -19.67 -17.83
N LYS A 150 -27.36 -20.43 -18.93
CA LYS A 150 -27.59 -21.89 -18.94
C LYS A 150 -26.30 -22.71 -19.00
N SER A 151 -25.15 -22.09 -19.25
CA SER A 151 -23.88 -22.75 -19.46
C SER A 151 -22.86 -22.24 -18.44
N ASN A 152 -22.12 -23.15 -17.81
CA ASN A 152 -20.98 -22.85 -16.92
C ASN A 152 -19.79 -22.21 -17.68
N ASP A 153 -20.04 -21.59 -18.83
CA ASP A 153 -19.06 -21.06 -19.78
C ASP A 153 -18.94 -19.53 -19.72
N THR A 154 -19.77 -18.85 -18.93
CA THR A 154 -19.77 -17.39 -18.82
C THR A 154 -19.18 -16.92 -17.49
N TRP A 155 -18.24 -15.98 -17.59
CA TRP A 155 -17.47 -15.45 -16.46
C TRP A 155 -17.59 -13.93 -16.39
N LEU A 156 -17.83 -13.43 -15.18
CA LEU A 156 -17.78 -12.01 -14.86
C LEU A 156 -16.47 -11.73 -14.10
N LEU A 157 -15.63 -10.88 -14.69
CA LEU A 157 -14.42 -10.38 -14.04
C LEU A 157 -14.64 -8.92 -13.65
N VAL A 158 -14.42 -8.57 -12.40
CA VAL A 158 -14.65 -7.21 -11.88
C VAL A 158 -13.37 -6.65 -11.28
N ASP A 159 -12.81 -5.61 -11.89
CA ASP A 159 -11.70 -4.83 -11.32
C ASP A 159 -12.25 -3.59 -10.61
N GLY A 160 -12.29 -3.66 -9.27
CA GLY A 160 -12.78 -2.59 -8.41
C GLY A 160 -13.87 -3.04 -7.46
N ARG A 161 -14.99 -2.32 -7.44
CA ARG A 161 -16.12 -2.57 -6.54
C ARG A 161 -16.99 -3.70 -7.09
N ALA A 162 -17.39 -4.63 -6.22
CA ALA A 162 -18.32 -5.70 -6.57
C ALA A 162 -19.65 -5.12 -7.11
N PRO A 163 -20.41 -5.90 -7.91
CA PRO A 163 -21.78 -5.57 -8.27
C PRO A 163 -22.64 -5.26 -7.02
N ALA A 164 -23.69 -4.46 -7.21
CA ALA A 164 -24.60 -4.13 -6.12
C ALA A 164 -25.41 -5.36 -5.71
N GLY A 165 -25.69 -5.49 -4.42
CA GLY A 165 -26.43 -6.62 -3.89
C GLY A 165 -25.56 -7.86 -3.67
N GLN A 166 -26.24 -8.99 -3.54
CA GLN A 166 -25.67 -10.29 -3.19
C GLN A 166 -25.32 -11.11 -4.43
N HIS A 167 -24.33 -11.99 -4.34
CA HIS A 167 -24.04 -12.96 -5.39
C HIS A 167 -25.24 -13.90 -5.60
N ASP A 168 -25.81 -13.94 -6.82
CA ASP A 168 -27.01 -14.72 -7.15
C ASP A 168 -26.76 -16.20 -7.45
N GLY A 169 -25.51 -16.58 -7.71
CA GLY A 169 -25.10 -17.96 -7.97
C GLY A 169 -25.24 -18.36 -9.44
N LEU A 170 -25.57 -17.43 -10.33
CA LEU A 170 -25.91 -17.70 -11.72
C LEU A 170 -24.69 -17.64 -12.64
N VAL A 171 -23.71 -16.78 -12.33
CA VAL A 171 -22.52 -16.56 -13.14
C VAL A 171 -21.27 -16.66 -12.27
N ARG A 172 -20.26 -17.37 -12.77
CA ARG A 172 -18.94 -17.41 -12.14
C ARG A 172 -18.34 -16.02 -12.11
N THR A 173 -18.14 -15.48 -10.91
CA THR A 173 -17.67 -14.10 -10.74
C THR A 173 -16.36 -14.05 -9.97
N VAL A 174 -15.40 -13.30 -10.50
CA VAL A 174 -14.12 -12.99 -9.83
C VAL A 174 -14.03 -11.48 -9.63
N VAL A 175 -14.01 -11.05 -8.36
CA VAL A 175 -13.89 -9.65 -7.96
C VAL A 175 -12.47 -9.39 -7.48
N MET A 176 -11.73 -8.54 -8.20
CA MET A 176 -10.42 -8.04 -7.82
C MET A 176 -10.59 -6.69 -7.15
N SER A 177 -10.42 -6.61 -5.83
CA SER A 177 -10.71 -5.40 -5.06
C SER A 177 -9.62 -5.02 -4.07
N SER A 178 -9.63 -3.75 -3.64
CA SER A 178 -8.83 -3.32 -2.49
C SER A 178 -9.30 -4.04 -1.21
N PRO A 179 -8.54 -3.97 -0.11
CA PRO A 179 -8.90 -4.68 1.14
C PRO A 179 -10.02 -3.97 1.91
N THR A 180 -10.61 -2.93 1.32
CA THR A 180 -11.72 -2.18 1.91
C THR A 180 -12.99 -3.05 1.89
N PHE A 181 -13.34 -3.63 3.04
CA PHE A 181 -14.48 -4.56 3.19
C PHE A 181 -15.79 -4.06 2.54
N LYS A 182 -16.08 -2.75 2.65
CA LYS A 182 -17.26 -2.12 2.03
C LYS A 182 -17.38 -2.30 0.51
N ASN A 183 -16.29 -2.63 -0.18
CA ASN A 183 -16.29 -2.81 -1.62
C ASN A 183 -16.94 -4.12 -2.07
N TRP A 184 -17.08 -5.09 -1.17
CA TRP A 184 -17.55 -6.43 -1.50
C TRP A 184 -18.36 -7.10 -0.38
N SER A 185 -18.49 -6.50 0.80
CA SER A 185 -19.21 -7.09 1.94
C SER A 185 -20.68 -7.42 1.68
N GLU A 186 -21.38 -6.59 0.90
CA GLU A 186 -22.78 -6.90 0.52
C GLU A 186 -22.83 -8.09 -0.44
N TYR A 187 -21.84 -8.20 -1.31
CA TYR A 187 -21.73 -9.27 -2.29
C TYR A 187 -21.55 -10.63 -1.61
N THR A 188 -20.81 -10.67 -0.49
CA THR A 188 -20.55 -11.87 0.30
C THR A 188 -21.68 -12.24 1.29
N LYS A 189 -22.63 -11.32 1.56
CA LYS A 189 -23.72 -11.54 2.53
C LYS A 189 -24.81 -12.51 2.09
N GLY A 190 -25.04 -12.69 0.79
CA GLY A 190 -26.15 -13.54 0.28
C GLY A 190 -25.92 -15.04 0.35
N SER A 191 -24.88 -15.43 1.04
CA SER A 191 -24.51 -16.82 1.27
C SER A 191 -25.57 -17.48 2.14
N ALA A 192 -26.49 -18.24 1.53
CA ALA A 192 -27.19 -19.30 2.25
C ALA A 192 -26.17 -20.18 2.99
N PRO A 193 -26.53 -20.85 4.10
CA PRO A 193 -25.61 -21.74 4.80
C PRO A 193 -25.03 -22.77 3.80
N GLY A 194 -23.73 -22.66 3.49
CA GLY A 194 -23.04 -23.56 2.55
C GLY A 194 -22.58 -22.98 1.20
N ARG A 195 -22.65 -21.66 0.95
CA ARG A 195 -22.01 -21.05 -0.23
C ARG A 195 -21.12 -19.87 0.16
N LEU A 196 -19.94 -20.16 0.69
CA LEU A 196 -18.95 -19.13 1.04
C LEU A 196 -18.40 -18.52 -0.24
N THR A 197 -18.35 -17.19 -0.31
CA THR A 197 -17.52 -16.50 -1.30
C THR A 197 -16.06 -16.77 -0.91
N ASP A 198 -15.23 -17.24 -1.83
CA ASP A 198 -13.83 -17.50 -1.52
C ASP A 198 -13.05 -16.18 -1.47
N GLU A 199 -12.67 -15.76 -0.26
CA GLU A 199 -11.78 -14.64 -0.04
C GLU A 199 -10.32 -15.10 -0.18
N LEU A 200 -9.66 -14.64 -1.25
CA LEU A 200 -8.28 -14.92 -1.59
C LEU A 200 -7.43 -13.66 -1.40
N TRP A 201 -6.59 -13.66 -0.37
CA TRP A 201 -5.66 -12.58 -0.05
C TRP A 201 -4.35 -12.77 -0.81
N VAL A 202 -3.88 -11.72 -1.49
CA VAL A 202 -2.66 -11.75 -2.28
C VAL A 202 -1.54 -10.98 -1.56
N ASP A 203 -0.39 -11.62 -1.41
CA ASP A 203 0.77 -11.02 -0.76
C ASP A 203 1.46 -9.97 -1.64
N VAL A 204 2.22 -9.09 -0.98
CA VAL A 204 3.07 -8.08 -1.62
C VAL A 204 4.20 -8.73 -2.41
N TRP A 205 4.87 -7.94 -3.26
CA TRP A 205 5.98 -8.45 -4.05
C TRP A 205 7.26 -8.60 -3.22
N SER A 206 8.00 -9.64 -3.51
CA SER A 206 9.38 -9.83 -3.05
C SER A 206 10.35 -9.01 -3.92
N LEU A 207 11.54 -8.72 -3.38
CA LEU A 207 12.59 -8.04 -4.13
C LEU A 207 13.00 -8.81 -5.40
N PRO A 208 13.15 -10.16 -5.39
CA PRO A 208 13.42 -10.92 -6.61
C PRO A 208 12.34 -10.73 -7.70
N GLU A 209 11.05 -10.80 -7.35
CA GLU A 209 9.97 -10.56 -8.31
C GLU A 209 10.06 -9.14 -8.93
N ILE A 210 10.39 -8.14 -8.10
CA ILE A 210 10.57 -6.75 -8.56
C ILE A 210 11.74 -6.65 -9.52
N GLN A 211 12.86 -7.29 -9.21
CA GLN A 211 14.06 -7.24 -10.06
C GLN A 211 13.85 -7.96 -11.39
N GLU A 212 13.13 -9.09 -11.39
CA GLU A 212 12.75 -9.81 -12.61
C GLU A 212 11.81 -8.98 -13.49
N CYS A 213 10.76 -8.42 -12.90
CA CYS A 213 9.82 -7.55 -13.63
C CYS A 213 10.52 -6.30 -14.18
N ARG A 214 11.38 -5.67 -13.38
CA ARG A 214 12.18 -4.51 -13.79
C ARG A 214 13.09 -4.83 -14.97
N ALA A 215 13.78 -5.97 -14.94
CA ALA A 215 14.72 -6.36 -15.99
C ALA A 215 14.08 -6.40 -17.38
N GLU A 216 12.79 -6.72 -17.45
CA GLU A 216 12.10 -6.88 -18.73
C GLU A 216 11.17 -5.71 -19.07
N LEU A 217 10.37 -5.25 -18.11
CA LEU A 217 9.29 -4.27 -18.34
C LEU A 217 9.65 -2.84 -17.95
N HIS A 218 10.71 -2.64 -17.16
CA HIS A 218 11.17 -1.33 -16.70
C HIS A 218 12.69 -1.17 -16.88
N ARG A 219 13.16 -1.42 -18.11
CA ARG A 219 14.60 -1.41 -18.47
C ARG A 219 15.27 -0.05 -18.28
N ASP A 220 14.47 1.02 -18.25
CA ASP A 220 14.85 2.39 -17.95
C ASP A 220 15.15 2.65 -16.47
N MET A 221 14.88 1.67 -15.59
CA MET A 221 15.18 1.70 -14.17
C MET A 221 16.37 0.77 -13.84
N THR A 222 17.35 1.30 -13.11
CA THR A 222 18.49 0.51 -12.64
C THR A 222 18.08 -0.45 -11.51
N ALA A 223 18.84 -1.52 -11.33
CA ALA A 223 18.59 -2.48 -10.24
C ALA A 223 18.72 -1.81 -8.85
N ASP A 224 19.66 -0.88 -8.70
CA ASP A 224 19.86 -0.14 -7.45
C ASP A 224 18.71 0.84 -7.17
N GLU A 225 18.21 1.54 -8.19
CA GLU A 225 17.03 2.40 -8.06
C GLU A 225 15.81 1.59 -7.60
N ALA A 226 15.54 0.45 -8.22
CA ALA A 226 14.44 -0.43 -7.83
C ALA A 226 14.59 -0.94 -6.38
N THR A 227 15.81 -1.29 -5.98
CA THR A 227 16.11 -1.76 -4.61
C THR A 227 15.92 -0.64 -3.59
N ALA A 228 16.42 0.58 -3.86
CA ALA A 228 16.23 1.72 -2.98
C ALA A 228 14.75 2.07 -2.79
N ARG A 229 13.97 2.00 -3.87
CA ARG A 229 12.51 2.21 -3.81
C ARG A 229 11.80 1.08 -3.06
N PHE A 230 12.22 -0.18 -3.21
CA PHE A 230 11.72 -1.29 -2.41
C PHE A 230 12.02 -1.10 -0.92
N ILE A 231 13.20 -0.59 -0.55
CA ILE A 231 13.52 -0.26 0.85
C ILE A 231 12.60 0.85 1.39
N SER A 232 12.18 1.79 0.54
CA SER A 232 11.28 2.88 0.92
C SER A 232 9.82 2.46 1.02
N PHE A 233 9.32 1.65 0.09
CA PHE A 233 7.89 1.36 -0.07
C PHE A 233 7.51 -0.12 0.13
N GLY A 234 8.49 -0.99 0.34
CA GLY A 234 8.33 -2.45 0.36
C GLY A 234 7.78 -2.99 -0.97
N GLY A 235 7.03 -4.10 -0.90
CA GLY A 235 6.53 -4.85 -2.06
C GLY A 235 5.37 -4.24 -2.86
N SER A 236 5.17 -2.91 -2.82
CA SER A 236 4.17 -2.23 -3.64
C SER A 236 4.72 -1.91 -5.02
N VAL A 237 4.43 -2.72 -6.03
CA VAL A 237 4.95 -2.51 -7.40
C VAL A 237 4.54 -1.18 -8.01
N ARG A 238 3.34 -0.71 -7.70
CA ARG A 238 2.93 0.63 -8.14
C ARG A 238 3.90 1.70 -7.64
N LEU A 239 4.29 1.66 -6.37
CA LEU A 239 5.21 2.66 -5.81
C LEU A 239 6.67 2.37 -6.18
N VAL A 240 7.05 1.10 -6.36
CA VAL A 240 8.44 0.75 -6.67
C VAL A 240 8.76 0.96 -8.15
N LEU A 241 7.93 0.43 -9.07
CA LEU A 241 8.24 0.40 -10.51
C LEU A 241 7.38 1.35 -11.34
N ALA A 242 6.06 1.41 -11.09
CA ALA A 242 5.13 2.08 -12.02
C ALA A 242 5.06 3.62 -11.83
N ASP A 243 5.01 4.11 -10.60
CA ASP A 243 4.88 5.53 -10.27
C ASP A 243 6.20 6.11 -9.79
N ARG A 244 7.14 6.27 -10.74
CA ARG A 244 8.49 6.79 -10.49
C ARG A 244 8.47 8.19 -9.87
N ASN A 245 7.45 8.99 -10.20
CA ASN A 245 7.27 10.35 -9.72
C ASN A 245 6.86 10.43 -8.25
N TYR A 246 6.32 9.36 -7.68
CA TYR A 246 6.02 9.29 -6.26
C TYR A 246 7.28 8.95 -5.47
N THR A 247 7.74 9.90 -4.65
CA THR A 247 8.95 9.77 -3.83
C THR A 247 8.60 9.58 -2.36
N PHE A 248 9.54 9.06 -1.56
CA PHE A 248 9.31 8.90 -0.13
C PHE A 248 9.05 10.25 0.56
N ALA A 249 9.73 11.32 0.13
CA ALA A 249 9.47 12.68 0.60
C ALA A 249 8.02 13.14 0.33
N LYS A 250 7.43 12.77 -0.81
CA LYS A 250 6.00 13.05 -1.10
C LYS A 250 5.06 12.26 -0.19
N LEU A 251 5.45 11.05 0.22
CA LEU A 251 4.71 10.31 1.24
C LEU A 251 4.81 11.03 2.57
N GLU A 252 6.01 11.38 3.04
CA GLU A 252 6.23 12.10 4.30
C GLU A 252 5.43 13.39 4.40
N GLN A 253 5.34 14.17 3.32
CA GLN A 253 4.57 15.41 3.29
C GLN A 253 3.05 15.21 3.41
N ARG A 254 2.54 14.02 3.04
CA ARG A 254 1.11 13.70 3.08
C ARG A 254 0.69 13.01 4.37
N VAL A 255 1.62 12.37 5.07
CA VAL A 255 1.33 11.62 6.30
C VAL A 255 1.26 12.59 7.47
N SER A 256 0.07 12.71 8.05
CA SER A 256 -0.16 13.42 9.31
C SER A 256 -0.13 12.47 10.52
N PRO A 257 -0.03 13.00 11.75
CA PRO A 257 -0.15 12.18 12.96
C PRO A 257 -1.43 11.35 13.06
N GLU A 258 -2.53 11.82 12.48
CA GLU A 258 -3.81 11.11 12.44
C GLU A 258 -3.74 9.79 11.64
N HIS A 259 -2.83 9.71 10.66
CA HIS A 259 -2.55 8.46 9.95
C HIS A 259 -1.59 7.57 10.74
N ALA A 260 -0.61 8.15 11.42
CA ALA A 260 0.46 7.41 12.11
C ALA A 260 0.02 6.81 13.46
N GLU A 261 -0.75 7.56 14.25
CA GLU A 261 -1.17 7.17 15.61
C GLU A 261 -2.01 5.87 15.64
N PRO A 262 -3.02 5.66 14.75
CA PRO A 262 -3.76 4.40 14.71
C PRO A 262 -2.87 3.19 14.42
N LEU A 263 -1.83 3.35 13.60
CA LEU A 263 -0.91 2.26 13.25
C LEU A 263 -0.07 1.81 14.44
N MET A 264 0.39 2.76 15.27
CA MET A 264 1.11 2.45 16.50
C MET A 264 0.22 1.82 17.58
N HIS A 265 -1.07 2.15 17.58
CA HIS A 265 -2.05 1.51 18.45
C HIS A 265 -2.64 0.21 17.87
N LEU A 266 -2.09 -0.30 16.75
CA LEU A 266 -2.55 -1.50 16.06
C LEU A 266 -4.04 -1.48 15.69
N ARG A 267 -4.61 -0.28 15.52
CA ARG A 267 -6.02 -0.09 15.18
C ARG A 267 -6.22 -0.20 13.68
N LEU A 268 -6.59 -1.40 13.22
CA LEU A 268 -6.91 -1.68 11.81
C LEU A 268 -8.11 -0.86 11.28
N ALA A 269 -8.96 -0.34 12.17
CA ALA A 269 -10.14 0.47 11.81
C ALA A 269 -9.79 1.79 11.09
N GLY A 270 -8.54 2.26 11.16
CA GLY A 270 -8.05 3.45 10.45
C GLY A 270 -7.58 3.20 9.02
N LEU A 271 -7.49 1.95 8.56
CA LEU A 271 -6.84 1.58 7.28
C LEU A 271 -7.70 1.79 6.02
N GLY A 272 -8.72 2.64 6.11
CA GLY A 272 -9.71 2.81 5.04
C GLY A 272 -9.31 3.80 3.94
N ASP A 273 -8.20 4.52 4.10
CA ASP A 273 -7.81 5.62 3.22
C ASP A 273 -6.58 5.30 2.34
N ASP A 274 -6.40 6.13 1.31
CA ASP A 274 -5.31 5.97 0.32
C ASP A 274 -3.91 6.08 0.94
N ILE A 275 -3.75 6.82 2.04
CA ILE A 275 -2.46 6.97 2.71
C ILE A 275 -2.16 5.72 3.54
N SER A 276 -3.10 5.21 4.34
CA SER A 276 -2.88 3.99 5.13
C SER A 276 -2.49 2.80 4.28
N HIS A 277 -3.07 2.66 3.08
CA HIS A 277 -2.69 1.62 2.12
C HIS A 277 -1.23 1.69 1.64
N LYS A 278 -0.57 2.85 1.74
CA LYS A 278 0.87 3.01 1.44
C LYS A 278 1.75 2.77 2.67
N LEU A 279 1.19 2.90 3.86
CA LEU A 279 1.91 2.71 5.13
C LEU A 279 1.90 1.25 5.59
N VAL A 280 0.94 0.47 5.11
CA VAL A 280 0.65 -0.85 5.65
C VAL A 280 0.59 -1.91 4.55
N HIS A 281 1.24 -3.03 4.81
CA HIS A 281 1.17 -4.23 4.00
C HIS A 281 0.35 -5.31 4.70
N ILE A 282 -0.56 -5.90 3.93
CA ILE A 282 -1.31 -7.08 4.33
C ILE A 282 -0.57 -8.29 3.82
N ARG A 283 -0.31 -9.25 4.72
CA ARG A 283 0.38 -10.50 4.42
C ARG A 283 -0.63 -11.62 4.32
N ALA A 284 -0.46 -12.44 3.29
CA ALA A 284 -1.24 -13.65 3.07
C ALA A 284 -0.33 -14.87 3.15
N ASP A 285 -0.90 -16.00 3.56
CA ASP A 285 -0.19 -17.28 3.51
C ASP A 285 -0.25 -17.92 2.10
N ALA A 286 0.40 -19.07 1.96
CA ALA A 286 0.43 -19.82 0.70
C ALA A 286 -0.95 -20.37 0.27
N THR A 287 -1.95 -20.34 1.15
CA THR A 287 -3.34 -20.74 0.87
C THR A 287 -4.25 -19.54 0.58
N PHE A 288 -3.66 -18.36 0.39
CA PHE A 288 -4.36 -17.10 0.15
C PHE A 288 -5.29 -16.69 1.31
N LYS A 289 -4.97 -17.09 2.55
CA LYS A 289 -5.68 -16.58 3.73
C LYS A 289 -4.96 -15.39 4.31
N TYR A 290 -5.74 -14.45 4.84
CA TYR A 290 -5.22 -13.32 5.60
C TYR A 290 -4.40 -13.86 6.77
N SER A 291 -3.15 -13.41 6.88
CA SER A 291 -2.25 -13.84 7.95
C SER A 291 -2.08 -12.72 8.99
N TYR A 292 -1.45 -11.61 8.60
CA TYR A 292 -1.22 -10.48 9.49
C TYR A 292 -0.97 -9.19 8.72
N VAL A 293 -0.85 -8.09 9.45
CA VAL A 293 -0.56 -6.76 8.95
C VAL A 293 0.79 -6.29 9.50
N GLN A 294 1.58 -5.64 8.65
CA GLN A 294 2.85 -5.02 9.03
C GLN A 294 3.00 -3.64 8.36
N LEU A 295 3.88 -2.79 8.90
CA LEU A 295 4.26 -1.56 8.21
C LEU A 295 5.02 -1.89 6.91
N ALA A 296 4.84 -1.04 5.91
CA ALA A 296 5.24 -1.32 4.53
C ALA A 296 6.75 -1.57 4.38
N SER A 297 7.57 -0.83 5.12
CA SER A 297 9.02 -0.86 5.02
C SER A 297 9.70 -0.34 6.30
N PRO A 298 11.02 -0.58 6.47
CA PRO A 298 11.80 0.01 7.56
C PRO A 298 11.75 1.55 7.59
N GLU A 299 11.74 2.20 6.42
CA GLU A 299 11.64 3.65 6.34
C GLU A 299 10.26 4.16 6.79
N VAL A 300 9.19 3.44 6.42
CA VAL A 300 7.85 3.73 6.93
C VAL A 300 7.77 3.55 8.44
N ILE A 301 8.41 2.51 9.00
CA ILE A 301 8.48 2.30 10.45
C ILE A 301 9.11 3.51 11.15
N LYS A 302 10.28 3.97 10.68
CA LYS A 302 10.96 5.14 11.25
C LYS A 302 10.10 6.40 11.16
N MET A 303 9.46 6.62 10.01
CA MET A 303 8.59 7.77 9.77
C MET A 303 7.39 7.76 10.73
N VAL A 304 6.66 6.65 10.80
CA VAL A 304 5.48 6.49 11.68
C VAL A 304 5.89 6.67 13.13
N ALA A 305 6.96 6.02 13.58
CA ALA A 305 7.44 6.16 14.96
C ALA A 305 7.82 7.60 15.31
N ARG A 306 8.53 8.30 14.41
CA ARG A 306 8.88 9.72 14.58
C ARG A 306 7.65 10.60 14.67
N LEU A 307 6.69 10.46 13.76
CA LEU A 307 5.48 11.27 13.71
C LEU A 307 4.60 11.04 14.95
N THR A 308 4.42 9.78 15.36
CA THR A 308 3.68 9.46 16.58
C THR A 308 4.37 10.04 17.81
N TRP A 309 5.69 9.88 17.92
CA TRP A 309 6.46 10.45 19.04
C TRP A 309 6.31 11.97 19.13
N GLN A 310 6.53 12.68 18.02
CA GLN A 310 6.39 14.13 17.95
C GLN A 310 4.97 14.59 18.34
N HIS A 311 3.95 13.87 17.87
CA HIS A 311 2.57 14.19 18.19
C HIS A 311 2.23 13.97 19.67
N GLN A 312 2.69 12.88 20.29
CA GLN A 312 2.50 12.65 21.72
C GLN A 312 3.22 13.71 22.56
N GLN A 313 4.45 14.08 22.20
CA GLN A 313 5.18 15.17 22.85
C GLN A 313 4.39 16.49 22.77
N HIS A 314 3.83 16.81 21.60
CA HIS A 314 3.00 17.99 21.42
C HIS A 314 1.71 17.94 22.25
N LYS A 315 1.03 16.78 22.37
CA LYS A 315 -0.17 16.63 23.23
C LYS A 315 0.16 16.89 24.70
N VAL A 316 1.29 16.38 25.19
CA VAL A 316 1.75 16.63 26.58
C VAL A 316 2.04 18.11 26.79
N GLN A 317 2.69 18.77 25.82
CA GLN A 317 2.92 20.22 25.88
C GLN A 317 1.61 21.01 25.87
N GLN A 318 0.67 20.67 24.99
CA GLN A 318 -0.65 21.31 24.93
C GLN A 318 -1.43 21.16 26.23
N LEU A 319 -1.37 19.99 26.88
CA LEU A 319 -1.99 19.79 28.19
C LEU A 319 -1.39 20.74 29.24
N MET A 320 -0.06 20.85 29.29
CA MET A 320 0.63 21.76 30.21
C MET A 320 0.28 23.23 29.96
N PHE A 321 0.22 23.67 28.69
CA PHE A 321 -0.11 25.05 28.33
C PHE A 321 -1.59 25.38 28.49
N GLY A 322 -2.50 24.47 28.10
CA GLY A 322 -3.94 24.68 28.20
C GLY A 322 -4.44 24.70 29.64
N ALA A 323 -3.82 23.93 30.53
CA ALA A 323 -4.13 24.00 31.95
C ALA A 323 -3.57 25.29 32.59
N ALA A 324 -2.55 25.94 32.02
CA ALA A 324 -1.91 27.12 32.62
C ALA A 324 -2.84 28.34 32.72
N SER A 325 -3.91 28.37 31.92
CA SER A 325 -4.97 29.37 32.00
C SER A 325 -6.02 29.10 33.10
N GLU A 326 -5.98 27.95 33.76
CA GLU A 326 -6.92 27.58 34.83
C GLU A 326 -6.18 27.49 36.19
N PRO A 327 -6.34 28.50 37.08
CA PRO A 327 -5.64 28.54 38.36
C PRO A 327 -5.88 27.31 39.23
N LYS A 328 -7.05 26.66 39.12
CA LYS A 328 -7.38 25.44 39.88
C LYS A 328 -6.55 24.22 39.46
N LEU A 329 -5.93 24.24 38.29
CA LEU A 329 -5.10 23.16 37.76
C LEU A 329 -3.60 23.39 37.96
N ALA A 330 -3.19 24.51 38.57
CA ALA A 330 -1.77 24.89 38.72
C ALA A 330 -0.91 23.80 39.40
N GLY A 331 -1.44 23.13 40.43
CA GLY A 331 -0.73 22.03 41.10
C GLY A 331 -0.50 20.82 40.18
N VAL A 332 -1.47 20.48 39.34
CA VAL A 332 -1.37 19.38 38.36
C VAL A 332 -0.33 19.70 37.29
N ILE A 333 -0.30 20.95 36.82
CA ILE A 333 0.69 21.42 35.84
C ILE A 333 2.10 21.36 36.42
N GLY A 334 2.27 21.79 37.68
CA GLY A 334 3.55 21.70 38.37
C GLY A 334 4.09 20.27 38.39
N MET A 335 3.24 19.30 38.77
CA MET A 335 3.60 17.88 38.78
C MET A 335 3.95 17.34 37.38
N LEU A 336 3.15 17.69 36.36
CA LEU A 336 3.41 17.27 34.97
C LEU A 336 4.70 17.88 34.42
N PHE A 337 4.95 19.15 34.72
CA PHE A 337 6.16 19.87 34.31
C PHE A 337 7.41 19.26 34.96
N GLU A 338 7.36 18.99 36.27
CA GLU A 338 8.46 18.36 37.00
C GLU A 338 8.78 16.98 36.43
N GLN A 339 7.76 16.14 36.21
CA GLN A 339 7.96 14.82 35.59
C GLN A 339 8.46 14.91 34.16
N HIS A 340 7.96 15.84 33.35
CA HIS A 340 8.48 16.07 32.01
C HIS A 340 9.97 16.47 32.04
N GLY A 341 10.36 17.36 32.96
CA GLY A 341 11.76 17.74 33.17
C GLY A 341 12.64 16.53 33.51
N HIS A 342 12.20 15.66 34.43
CA HIS A 342 12.92 14.43 34.77
C HIS A 342 13.11 13.48 33.59
N MET A 343 12.13 13.35 32.71
CA MET A 343 12.25 12.51 31.50
C MET A 343 13.21 13.08 30.46
N GLN A 344 13.30 14.41 30.33
CA GLN A 344 14.14 15.07 29.31
C GLN A 344 15.59 15.29 29.76
N MET A 345 15.84 15.43 31.07
CA MET A 345 17.19 15.67 31.60
C MET A 345 18.25 14.61 31.18
N PRO A 346 17.95 13.30 31.12
CA PRO A 346 18.89 12.28 30.66
C PRO A 346 19.28 12.40 29.18
N ALA A 347 18.45 12.99 28.32
CA ALA A 347 18.75 13.19 26.90
C ALA A 347 19.62 14.44 26.65
N GLY A 348 19.82 15.25 27.69
CA GLY A 348 20.44 16.56 27.61
C GLY A 348 19.50 17.60 27.01
N LEU A 349 19.35 18.74 27.70
CA LEU A 349 18.45 19.81 27.28
C LEU A 349 19.20 21.14 27.24
N ALA A 350 18.98 21.90 26.17
CA ALA A 350 19.36 23.31 26.10
C ALA A 350 18.20 24.12 26.71
N VAL A 351 18.43 24.68 27.90
CA VAL A 351 17.42 25.46 28.61
C VAL A 351 17.79 26.93 28.66
N HIS A 352 16.79 27.77 28.48
CA HIS A 352 16.89 29.20 28.79
C HIS A 352 16.63 29.38 30.28
N MET A 353 17.69 29.63 31.02
CA MET A 353 17.56 29.94 32.44
C MET A 353 17.32 31.44 32.61
N ARG A 354 16.33 31.78 33.43
CA ARG A 354 16.17 33.14 33.95
C ARG A 354 16.45 33.13 35.43
N LYS A 355 17.23 34.10 35.91
CA LYS A 355 17.41 34.33 37.34
C LYS A 355 16.06 34.74 37.96
N LEU A 356 15.57 33.93 38.89
CA LEU A 356 14.45 34.32 39.74
C LEU A 356 14.94 35.47 40.64
N MET A 357 14.33 36.64 40.48
CA MET A 357 14.68 37.82 41.29
C MET A 357 14.22 37.61 42.73
N ARG A 358 15.01 38.08 43.69
CA ARG A 358 14.56 38.13 45.08
C ARG A 358 13.41 39.15 45.18
N PRO A 359 12.46 38.99 46.12
CA PRO A 359 11.31 39.90 46.26
C PRO A 359 11.68 41.39 46.39
N THR A 360 12.92 41.69 46.76
CA THR A 360 13.45 43.04 47.01
C THR A 360 14.12 43.71 45.79
N GLU A 361 14.27 43.04 44.65
CA GLU A 361 14.97 43.59 43.47
C GLU A 361 13.97 44.17 42.45
N LYS A 362 14.02 45.49 42.22
CA LYS A 362 13.21 46.18 41.19
C LYS A 362 13.79 45.91 39.78
N ARG A 363 12.87 45.72 38.82
CA ARG A 363 13.15 45.39 37.41
C ARG A 363 14.01 46.45 36.72
N GLN A 364 15.32 46.23 36.65
CA GLN A 364 16.22 46.97 35.76
C GLN A 364 16.74 46.01 34.68
N ALA A 365 16.46 46.37 33.42
CA ALA A 365 16.86 45.70 32.17
C ALA A 365 16.28 44.28 31.91
N PRO A 366 16.10 43.88 30.62
CA PRO A 366 15.64 42.54 30.26
C PRO A 366 16.66 41.48 30.72
N PRO A 367 16.21 40.31 31.19
CA PRO A 367 17.11 39.29 31.71
C PRO A 367 18.06 38.78 30.62
N THR A 368 19.35 38.76 30.93
CA THR A 368 20.38 38.13 30.12
C THR A 368 20.04 36.64 30.00
N THR A 369 19.71 36.20 28.80
CA THR A 369 19.36 34.80 28.53
C THR A 369 20.67 34.03 28.32
N THR A 370 20.97 33.06 29.19
CA THR A 370 22.14 32.20 29.02
C THR A 370 21.67 30.80 28.65
N THR A 371 22.04 30.32 27.46
CA THR A 371 21.82 28.93 27.05
C THR A 371 22.88 28.06 27.72
N ARG A 372 22.47 27.05 28.49
CA ARG A 372 23.39 26.08 29.09
C ARG A 372 23.02 24.68 28.61
N HIS A 373 24.00 23.94 28.11
CA HIS A 373 23.83 22.52 27.80
C HIS A 373 24.00 21.72 29.10
N VAL A 374 22.94 21.06 29.54
CA VAL A 374 23.02 20.06 30.61
C VAL A 374 23.41 18.75 29.97
N ARG A 375 24.66 18.29 30.15
CA ARG A 375 25.09 16.95 29.73
C ARG A 375 24.77 15.94 30.82
N PRO A 376 24.42 14.69 30.47
CA PRO A 376 24.31 13.62 31.46
C PRO A 376 25.68 13.42 32.13
N LYS A 377 25.72 13.34 33.46
CA LYS A 377 26.88 12.78 34.15
C LYS A 377 26.92 11.29 33.81
N HIS A 378 27.83 10.85 32.94
CA HIS A 378 28.18 9.44 32.90
C HIS A 378 28.70 9.06 34.28
N SER A 379 28.00 8.13 34.94
CA SER A 379 28.49 7.45 36.13
C SER A 379 29.86 6.88 35.82
N GLY A 380 30.86 7.31 36.59
CA GLY A 380 32.23 6.83 36.47
C GLY A 380 32.28 5.32 36.64
N VAL A 381 32.70 4.64 35.58
CA VAL A 381 33.39 3.37 35.63
C VAL A 381 34.57 3.53 34.68
N GLU A 382 35.74 3.86 35.23
CA GLU A 382 36.99 3.69 34.49
C GLU A 382 37.23 2.19 34.31
N PRO A 383 37.57 1.71 33.10
CA PRO A 383 38.01 0.34 32.90
C PRO A 383 39.49 0.21 33.29
N ASP A 384 39.77 -0.79 34.12
CA ASP A 384 41.11 -1.29 34.42
C ASP A 384 41.89 -1.65 33.15
N HIS A 385 43.19 -1.42 33.27
CA HIS A 385 44.30 -1.64 32.34
C HIS A 385 44.21 -2.83 31.36
N ALA A 386 44.61 -2.57 30.11
CA ALA A 386 45.43 -3.51 29.34
C ALA A 386 46.29 -2.82 28.26
N GLY A 387 47.60 -2.76 28.51
CA GLY A 387 48.66 -3.00 27.52
C GLY A 387 49.10 -1.84 26.60
N GLY A 388 50.42 -1.60 26.54
CA GLY A 388 51.02 -0.98 25.34
C GLY A 388 52.24 -0.09 25.55
N ASN A 389 53.33 -0.69 26.01
CA ASN A 389 54.69 -0.15 26.10
C ASN A 389 55.19 0.52 24.81
N ALA A 390 55.77 1.73 24.88
CA ALA A 390 56.95 2.16 24.10
C ALA A 390 57.43 3.59 24.43
N GLY A 391 58.65 3.70 24.96
CA GLY A 391 59.64 4.69 24.53
C GLY A 391 59.77 5.99 25.34
N GLY A 392 60.87 6.15 26.07
CA GLY A 392 61.35 7.47 26.52
C GLY A 392 62.25 7.42 27.73
N ASN A 393 63.55 7.23 27.49
CA ASN A 393 64.62 7.24 28.49
C ASN A 393 65.04 8.68 28.86
N GLY A 394 65.37 8.91 30.14
CA GLY A 394 66.02 10.10 30.68
C GLY A 394 65.06 11.16 31.23
N GLY A 395 65.17 11.68 32.45
CA GLY A 395 66.16 11.56 33.51
C GLY A 395 66.05 12.83 34.36
N GLY A 396 65.96 12.67 35.70
CA GLY A 396 66.19 13.70 36.73
C GLY A 396 65.28 14.94 36.73
N ASP A 397 64.51 15.18 37.79
CA ASP A 397 64.99 15.83 39.01
C ASP A 397 63.79 16.19 39.91
N ASP A 398 64.08 16.27 41.20
CA ASP A 398 63.16 16.43 42.32
C ASP A 398 62.47 17.81 42.37
N GLY A 399 61.25 17.88 42.92
CA GLY A 399 60.68 19.18 43.32
C GLY A 399 59.18 19.26 43.61
N GLU A 400 58.84 19.10 44.89
CA GLU A 400 57.80 19.81 45.64
C GLU A 400 56.28 19.70 45.30
N VAL A 401 55.64 19.05 46.27
CA VAL A 401 54.28 19.16 46.81
C VAL A 401 53.77 20.61 46.95
N GLY A 402 52.55 20.88 46.48
CA GLY A 402 51.85 22.14 46.78
C GLY A 402 50.41 22.22 46.28
N ARG A 403 49.49 21.72 47.12
CA ARG A 403 48.02 21.91 47.24
C ARG A 403 47.19 22.49 46.09
#